data_AF-I4EUI6-F1
#
_entry.id   AF-I4EUI6-F1
#
_cell.length_a   1.000
_cell.length_b   1.000
_cell.length_c   1.000
_cell.angle_alpha   90.00
_cell.angle_beta   90.00
_cell.angle_gamma   90.00
#
_symmetry.space_group_name_H-M   'P 1'
#
loop_
_entity.id
_entity.type
_entity.pdbx_description
1 polymer ?
#
loop_
_entity_poly.entity_id
_entity_poly.type
_entity_poly.pdbx_seq_one_letter_code
_entity_poly.pdbx_strand_id
1 'polypeptide(L)'
;MRSLSRHLTPVAVLAMAAGLAAALTAPPDQLQGDLQRLMYVHVPAAWLAYLSFAITFGASVGWLWKRTARLDRLAAASAEVGVFFTGLTIVLGSVWGKPVWGVWWTWDPRLVTTALMFFVYLGYLALRRATLDPTVRARRAAVFGVLAFAQVPVVHMSVIWWRALHQPPTVLKPGDPSIDHWMLAVLMLNVLAFTAVYAVLLRSRIRLAADEEGLAAAQDAATADLAGAAVMAPDYGRKAGPGV
;
A
#
# COMPACT_ATOMS: atom_id res chain seq x y z
N MET A 1 13.58 -19.55 -4.99
CA MET A 1 12.63 -18.41 -4.87
C MET A 1 11.46 -18.40 -5.89
N ARG A 2 11.56 -19.06 -7.06
CA ARG A 2 10.45 -19.13 -8.06
C ARG A 2 9.31 -20.10 -7.73
N SER A 3 9.51 -21.10 -6.86
CA SER A 3 8.47 -22.04 -6.43
C SER A 3 7.53 -21.40 -5.38
N LEU A 4 8.08 -20.82 -4.31
CA LEU A 4 7.31 -20.10 -3.28
C LEU A 4 6.40 -18.99 -3.85
N SER A 5 6.78 -18.42 -4.99
CA SER A 5 6.01 -17.40 -5.68
C SER A 5 4.79 -17.89 -6.44
N ARG A 6 4.80 -19.14 -6.92
CA ARG A 6 3.66 -19.70 -7.68
C ARG A 6 2.50 -20.03 -6.76
N HIS A 7 2.78 -20.37 -5.51
CA HIS A 7 1.77 -20.78 -4.54
C HIS A 7 1.17 -19.62 -3.74
N LEU A 8 1.81 -18.44 -3.71
CA LEU A 8 1.33 -17.32 -2.89
C LEU A 8 -0.08 -16.84 -3.32
N THR A 9 -0.33 -16.69 -4.62
CA THR A 9 -1.64 -16.25 -5.13
C THR A 9 -2.76 -17.25 -4.80
N PRO A 10 -2.66 -18.55 -5.13
CA PRO A 10 -3.72 -19.49 -4.78
C PRO A 10 -3.90 -19.62 -3.26
N VAL A 11 -2.81 -19.57 -2.46
CA VAL A 11 -2.91 -19.54 -0.99
C VAL A 11 -3.66 -18.30 -0.52
N ALA A 12 -3.39 -17.12 -1.06
CA ALA A 12 -4.09 -15.90 -0.70
C ALA A 12 -5.58 -15.96 -1.07
N VAL A 13 -5.93 -16.52 -2.24
CA VAL A 13 -7.32 -16.71 -2.67
C VAL A 13 -8.04 -17.68 -1.75
N LEU A 14 -7.45 -18.84 -1.44
CA LEU A 14 -8.03 -19.82 -0.54
C LEU A 14 -8.18 -19.28 0.89
N ALA A 15 -7.18 -18.56 1.39
CA ALA A 15 -7.24 -17.91 2.70
C ALA A 15 -8.34 -16.84 2.75
N MET A 16 -8.50 -16.05 1.68
CA MET A 16 -9.57 -15.07 1.57
C MET A 16 -10.95 -15.73 1.55
N ALA A 17 -11.13 -16.80 0.75
CA ALA A 17 -12.38 -17.54 0.70
C ALA A 17 -12.73 -18.15 2.07
N ALA A 18 -11.75 -18.77 2.76
CA ALA A 18 -11.93 -19.31 4.10
C ALA A 18 -12.25 -18.22 5.13
N GLY A 19 -11.55 -17.08 5.09
CA GLY A 19 -11.79 -15.95 5.98
C GLY A 19 -13.19 -15.35 5.81
N LEU A 20 -13.64 -15.16 4.58
CA LEU A 20 -14.99 -14.65 4.30
C LEU A 20 -16.06 -15.67 4.69
N ALA A 21 -15.87 -16.96 4.42
CA ALA A 21 -16.79 -18.00 4.87
C ALA A 21 -16.91 -18.02 6.40
N ALA A 22 -15.79 -17.94 7.12
CA ALA A 22 -15.78 -17.87 8.59
C ALA A 22 -16.44 -16.59 9.12
N ALA A 23 -16.26 -15.44 8.44
CA ALA A 23 -16.92 -14.18 8.80
C ALA A 23 -18.45 -14.28 8.69
N LEU A 24 -18.96 -15.03 7.70
CA LEU A 24 -20.39 -15.26 7.50
C LEU A 24 -21.00 -16.29 8.47
N THR A 25 -20.18 -17.12 9.13
CA THR A 25 -20.65 -18.13 10.10
C THR A 25 -20.32 -17.79 11.55
N ALA A 26 -19.55 -16.72 11.80
CA ALA A 26 -19.30 -16.20 13.14
C ALA A 26 -20.63 -15.93 13.89
N PRO A 27 -20.68 -16.08 15.22
CA PRO A 27 -21.85 -15.71 16.01
C PRO A 27 -22.09 -14.20 15.91
N PRO A 28 -23.36 -13.76 15.96
CA PRO A 28 -23.68 -12.35 16.00
C PRO A 28 -23.18 -11.72 17.30
N ASP A 29 -22.78 -10.45 17.24
CA ASP A 29 -22.41 -9.67 18.42
C ASP A 29 -23.64 -9.38 19.30
N GLN A 30 -23.46 -9.31 20.61
CA GLN A 30 -24.56 -9.10 21.55
C GLN A 30 -25.28 -7.75 21.37
N LEU A 31 -24.56 -6.70 20.97
CA LEU A 31 -25.10 -5.35 20.83
C LEU A 31 -25.37 -4.99 19.37
N GLN A 32 -24.48 -5.38 18.46
CA GLN A 32 -24.55 -5.02 17.04
C GLN A 32 -25.20 -6.10 16.17
N GLY A 33 -25.45 -7.30 16.70
CA GLY A 33 -25.98 -8.42 15.91
C GLY A 33 -25.06 -8.77 14.73
N ASP A 34 -25.66 -9.04 13.57
CA ASP A 34 -24.91 -9.38 12.35
C ASP A 34 -24.13 -8.20 11.75
N LEU A 35 -24.41 -6.96 12.15
CA LEU A 35 -23.70 -5.79 11.64
C LEU A 35 -22.20 -5.83 12.00
N GLN A 36 -21.86 -6.41 13.15
CA GLN A 36 -20.47 -6.57 13.58
C GLN A 36 -19.65 -7.38 12.56
N ARG A 37 -20.24 -8.26 11.76
CA ARG A 37 -19.51 -9.08 10.77
C ARG A 37 -18.73 -8.23 9.77
N LEU A 38 -19.16 -6.98 9.53
CA LEU A 38 -18.44 -6.02 8.71
C LEU A 38 -17.02 -5.73 9.26
N MET A 39 -16.81 -5.87 10.58
CA MET A 39 -15.51 -5.74 11.22
C MET A 39 -14.49 -6.77 10.76
N TYR A 40 -14.93 -7.96 10.30
CA TYR A 40 -14.03 -8.96 9.73
C TYR A 40 -13.43 -8.56 8.38
N VAL A 41 -13.92 -7.47 7.77
CA VAL A 41 -13.37 -6.89 6.54
C VAL A 41 -12.79 -5.51 6.82
N HIS A 42 -13.49 -4.69 7.60
CA HIS A 42 -13.07 -3.32 7.96
C HIS A 42 -11.77 -3.30 8.77
N VAL A 43 -11.66 -4.12 9.83
CA VAL A 43 -10.48 -4.12 10.70
C VAL A 43 -9.23 -4.61 9.96
N PRO A 44 -9.28 -5.71 9.17
CA PRO A 44 -8.15 -6.09 8.32
C PRO A 44 -7.77 -5.03 7.29
N ALA A 45 -8.73 -4.33 6.68
CA ALA A 45 -8.43 -3.21 5.77
C ALA A 45 -7.71 -2.07 6.50
N ALA A 46 -8.16 -1.69 7.70
CA ALA A 46 -7.52 -0.65 8.52
C ALA A 46 -6.10 -1.06 8.96
N TRP A 47 -5.92 -2.32 9.34
CA TRP A 47 -4.62 -2.90 9.65
C TRP A 47 -3.67 -2.78 8.45
N LEU A 48 -4.13 -3.14 7.25
CA LEU A 48 -3.31 -3.07 6.05
C LEU A 48 -2.97 -1.65 5.63
N ALA A 49 -3.85 -0.67 5.88
CA ALA A 49 -3.50 0.74 5.69
C ALA A 49 -2.27 1.11 6.54
N TYR A 50 -2.27 0.81 7.85
CA TYR A 50 -1.13 1.10 8.72
C TYR A 50 0.11 0.29 8.35
N LEU A 51 -0.03 -1.01 8.09
CA LEU A 51 1.10 -1.88 7.72
C LEU A 51 1.78 -1.38 6.44
N SER A 52 1.00 -0.95 5.45
CA SER A 52 1.51 -0.40 4.19
C SER A 52 2.30 0.89 4.44
N PHE A 53 1.79 1.78 5.26
CA PHE A 53 2.47 3.03 5.57
C PHE A 53 3.72 2.82 6.45
N ALA A 54 3.73 1.82 7.32
CA ALA A 54 4.91 1.39 8.06
C ALA A 54 6.00 0.80 7.15
N ILE A 55 5.61 -0.02 6.16
CA ILE A 55 6.54 -0.55 5.15
C ILE A 55 7.06 0.59 4.27
N THR A 56 6.20 1.53 3.89
CA THR A 56 6.60 2.74 3.14
C THR A 56 7.62 3.56 3.92
N PHE A 57 7.39 3.79 5.21
CA PHE A 57 8.32 4.44 6.12
C PHE A 57 9.67 3.71 6.16
N GLY A 58 9.67 2.42 6.49
CA GLY A 58 10.90 1.63 6.63
C GLY A 58 11.69 1.55 5.33
N ALA A 59 11.01 1.40 4.19
CA ALA A 59 11.63 1.40 2.87
C ALA A 59 12.19 2.78 2.51
N SER A 60 11.51 3.86 2.88
CA SER A 60 11.98 5.24 2.68
C SER A 60 13.23 5.54 3.51
N VAL A 61 13.24 5.18 4.80
CA VAL A 61 14.43 5.28 5.67
C VAL A 61 15.59 4.47 5.08
N GLY A 62 15.31 3.23 4.69
CA GLY A 62 16.32 2.36 4.07
C GLY A 62 16.87 2.96 2.77
N TRP A 63 16.03 3.60 1.96
CA TRP A 63 16.46 4.27 0.73
C TRP A 63 17.33 5.48 1.03
N LEU A 64 17.00 6.31 2.04
CA LEU A 64 17.82 7.46 2.44
C LEU A 64 19.23 7.05 2.85
N TRP A 65 19.39 5.85 3.41
CA TRP A 65 20.69 5.29 3.76
C TRP A 65 21.41 4.62 2.58
N LYS A 66 20.77 3.64 1.92
CA LYS A 66 21.44 2.76 0.94
C LYS A 66 21.25 3.18 -0.52
N ARG A 67 20.30 4.09 -0.81
CA ARG A 67 19.97 4.61 -2.14
C ARG A 67 19.74 3.54 -3.21
N THR A 68 19.07 2.45 -2.86
CA THR A 68 18.81 1.33 -3.79
C THR A 68 17.43 1.44 -4.44
N ALA A 69 17.35 1.19 -5.76
CA ALA A 69 16.07 1.20 -6.49
C ALA A 69 15.03 0.23 -5.91
N ARG A 70 15.47 -0.90 -5.34
CA ARG A 70 14.57 -1.88 -4.69
C ARG A 70 13.78 -1.27 -3.52
N LEU A 71 14.43 -0.44 -2.70
CA LEU A 71 13.78 0.21 -1.56
C LEU A 71 12.82 1.31 -2.02
N ASP A 72 13.18 2.04 -3.08
CA ASP A 72 12.28 3.03 -3.69
C ASP A 72 11.01 2.37 -4.25
N ARG A 73 11.16 1.28 -5.02
CA ARG A 73 10.03 0.50 -5.54
C ARG A 73 9.16 -0.07 -4.42
N LEU A 74 9.78 -0.58 -3.34
CA LEU A 74 9.06 -1.09 -2.18
C LEU A 74 8.22 0.01 -1.52
N ALA A 75 8.81 1.20 -1.29
CA ALA A 75 8.10 2.33 -0.70
C ALA A 75 6.94 2.78 -1.59
N ALA A 76 7.16 2.92 -2.90
CA ALA A 76 6.14 3.34 -3.85
C ALA A 76 4.98 2.34 -3.94
N ALA A 77 5.29 1.05 -4.12
CA ALA A 77 4.29 0.00 -4.25
C ALA A 77 3.48 -0.17 -2.96
N SER A 78 4.14 -0.07 -1.80
CA SER A 78 3.46 -0.17 -0.51
C SER A 78 2.54 1.02 -0.26
N ALA A 79 2.97 2.25 -0.58
CA ALA A 79 2.11 3.43 -0.48
C ALA A 79 0.86 3.33 -1.38
N GLU A 80 1.01 2.83 -2.60
CA GLU A 80 -0.10 2.63 -3.55
C GLU A 80 -1.16 1.65 -3.00
N VAL A 81 -0.70 0.50 -2.50
CA VAL A 81 -1.59 -0.49 -1.86
C VAL A 81 -2.19 0.06 -0.56
N GLY A 82 -1.44 0.83 0.22
CA GLY A 82 -1.91 1.47 1.45
C GLY A 82 -3.02 2.50 1.21
N VAL A 83 -2.92 3.30 0.16
CA VAL A 83 -3.99 4.22 -0.27
C VAL A 83 -5.27 3.44 -0.59
N PHE A 84 -5.18 2.34 -1.33
CA PHE A 84 -6.33 1.49 -1.62
C PHE A 84 -7.01 0.99 -0.34
N PHE A 85 -6.25 0.40 0.59
CA PHE A 85 -6.82 -0.11 1.84
C PHE A 85 -7.34 0.99 2.77
N THR A 86 -6.74 2.18 2.74
CA THR A 86 -7.26 3.34 3.48
C THR A 86 -8.60 3.80 2.92
N GLY A 87 -8.73 3.90 1.60
CA GLY A 87 -10.01 4.23 0.94
C GLY A 87 -11.09 3.17 1.25
N LEU A 88 -10.73 1.89 1.16
CA LEU A 88 -11.62 0.79 1.54
C LEU A 88 -12.05 0.88 3.01
N THR A 89 -11.13 1.21 3.91
CA THR A 89 -11.43 1.41 5.35
C THR A 89 -12.45 2.52 5.57
N ILE A 90 -12.30 3.67 4.88
CA ILE A 90 -13.23 4.81 4.97
C ILE A 90 -14.61 4.41 4.46
N VAL A 91 -14.70 3.73 3.30
CA VAL A 91 -15.98 3.28 2.73
C VAL A 91 -16.67 2.29 3.66
N LEU A 92 -15.97 1.24 4.10
CA LEU A 92 -16.54 0.23 5.01
C LEU A 92 -16.94 0.87 6.35
N GLY A 93 -16.14 1.80 6.87
CA GLY A 93 -16.46 2.54 8.08
C GLY A 93 -17.71 3.41 7.92
N SER A 94 -17.91 4.02 6.75
CA SER A 94 -19.12 4.81 6.45
C SER A 94 -20.37 3.92 6.35
N VAL A 95 -20.24 2.74 5.73
CA VAL A 95 -21.31 1.72 5.64
C VAL A 95 -21.71 1.23 7.04
N TRP A 96 -20.74 1.02 7.93
CA TRP A 96 -21.01 0.68 9.32
C TRP A 96 -21.59 1.86 10.11
N GLY A 97 -21.08 3.07 9.88
CA GLY A 97 -21.50 4.28 10.60
C GLY A 97 -22.97 4.63 10.38
N LYS A 98 -23.52 4.36 9.19
CA LYS A 98 -24.92 4.67 8.89
C LYS A 98 -25.93 4.01 9.85
N PRO A 99 -25.93 2.69 10.07
CA PRO A 99 -26.81 2.04 11.04
C PRO A 99 -26.43 2.29 12.50
N VAL A 100 -25.14 2.52 12.83
CA VAL A 100 -24.71 2.69 14.24
C VAL A 100 -24.86 4.12 14.75
N TRP A 101 -24.58 5.12 13.92
CA TRP A 101 -24.60 6.54 14.29
C TRP A 101 -25.73 7.33 13.61
N GLY A 102 -26.49 6.70 12.70
CA GLY A 102 -27.54 7.35 11.90
C GLY A 102 -27.01 8.16 10.72
N VAL A 103 -25.69 8.34 10.58
CA VAL A 103 -25.03 9.17 9.57
C VAL A 103 -23.87 8.44 8.90
N TRP A 104 -23.62 8.74 7.62
CA TRP A 104 -22.49 8.17 6.87
C TRP A 104 -21.14 8.74 7.28
N TRP A 105 -21.15 9.98 7.81
CA TRP A 105 -19.95 10.70 8.22
C TRP A 105 -20.26 11.53 9.46
N THR A 106 -19.31 11.56 10.37
CA THR A 106 -19.26 12.49 11.50
C THR A 106 -17.85 13.05 11.60
N TRP A 107 -17.70 14.20 12.25
CA TRP A 107 -16.42 14.87 12.43
C TRP A 107 -15.62 14.30 13.60
N ASP A 108 -15.71 12.98 13.79
CA ASP A 108 -14.96 12.27 14.80
C ASP A 108 -13.44 12.34 14.53
N PRO A 109 -12.59 12.53 15.56
CA PRO A 109 -11.14 12.65 15.39
C PRO A 109 -10.51 11.49 14.61
N ARG A 110 -10.98 10.24 14.79
CA ARG A 110 -10.46 9.09 14.04
C ARG A 110 -10.76 9.21 12.56
N LEU A 111 -11.99 9.57 12.23
CA LEU A 111 -12.47 9.69 10.86
C LEU A 111 -11.68 10.78 10.12
N VAL A 112 -11.60 11.96 10.72
CA VAL A 112 -10.91 13.11 10.14
C VAL A 112 -9.42 12.84 9.96
N THR A 113 -8.74 12.30 10.97
CA THR A 113 -7.31 11.98 10.85
C THR A 113 -7.04 10.88 9.83
N THR A 114 -7.93 9.88 9.70
CA THR A 114 -7.81 8.83 8.67
C THR A 114 -7.99 9.40 7.27
N ALA A 115 -8.97 10.30 7.07
CA ALA A 115 -9.16 10.99 5.80
C ALA A 115 -7.95 11.89 5.46
N LEU A 116 -7.39 12.60 6.44
CA LEU A 116 -6.16 13.37 6.25
C LEU A 116 -4.99 12.47 5.83
N MET A 117 -4.80 11.34 6.52
CA MET A 117 -3.78 10.35 6.15
C MET A 117 -3.97 9.85 4.71
N PHE A 118 -5.21 9.58 4.29
CA PHE A 118 -5.54 9.19 2.91
C PHE A 118 -5.07 10.24 1.90
N PHE A 119 -5.42 11.51 2.09
CA PHE A 119 -5.01 12.59 1.18
C PHE A 119 -3.51 12.87 1.22
N VAL A 120 -2.85 12.73 2.38
CA VAL A 120 -1.39 12.86 2.49
C VAL A 120 -0.68 11.80 1.65
N TYR A 121 -1.13 10.55 1.69
CA TYR A 121 -0.52 9.48 0.88
C TYR A 121 -0.93 9.55 -0.60
N LEU A 122 -2.10 10.10 -0.95
CA LEU A 122 -2.38 10.51 -2.33
C LEU A 122 -1.40 11.60 -2.80
N GLY A 123 -1.11 12.57 -1.95
CA GLY A 123 -0.09 13.60 -2.18
C GLY A 123 1.32 13.01 -2.37
N TYR A 124 1.69 11.99 -1.58
CA TYR A 124 2.93 11.24 -1.77
C TYR A 124 3.01 10.62 -3.16
N LEU A 125 1.94 9.96 -3.63
CA LEU A 125 1.90 9.36 -4.98
C LEU A 125 1.89 10.43 -6.08
N ALA A 126 1.18 11.54 -5.88
CA ALA A 126 1.16 12.67 -6.81
C ALA A 126 2.54 13.31 -6.96
N LEU A 127 3.25 13.54 -5.85
CA LEU A 127 4.64 14.04 -5.86
C LEU A 127 5.55 13.13 -6.68
N ARG A 128 5.38 11.81 -6.54
CA ARG A 128 6.16 10.83 -7.32
C ARG A 128 5.85 10.95 -8.80
N ARG A 129 4.58 11.03 -9.19
CA ARG A 129 4.17 11.16 -10.59
C ARG A 129 4.61 12.49 -11.23
N ALA A 130 4.60 13.58 -10.46
CA ALA A 130 5.01 14.90 -10.94
C ALA A 130 6.53 15.08 -11.07
N THR A 131 7.34 14.21 -10.45
CA THR A 131 8.80 14.33 -10.48
C THR A 131 9.39 13.39 -11.54
N LEU A 132 9.90 13.97 -12.63
CA LEU A 132 10.44 13.23 -13.78
C LEU A 132 11.76 12.53 -13.46
N ASP A 133 12.73 13.29 -12.91
CA ASP A 133 14.05 12.75 -12.57
C ASP A 133 13.93 11.63 -11.51
N PRO A 134 14.37 10.39 -11.80
CA PRO A 134 14.19 9.25 -10.89
C PRO A 134 14.87 9.42 -9.53
N THR A 135 16.05 10.04 -9.49
CA THR A 135 16.82 10.22 -8.26
C THR A 135 16.21 11.29 -7.37
N VAL A 136 15.79 12.42 -7.94
CA VAL A 136 15.08 13.50 -7.25
C VAL A 136 13.72 12.99 -6.78
N ARG A 137 13.00 12.23 -7.61
CA ARG A 137 11.73 11.59 -7.26
C ARG A 137 11.88 10.71 -6.03
N ALA A 138 12.83 9.77 -6.06
CA ALA A 138 13.07 8.86 -4.96
C ALA A 138 13.48 9.60 -3.68
N ARG A 139 14.31 10.65 -3.78
CA ARG A 139 14.71 11.49 -2.63
C ARG A 139 13.54 12.22 -2.01
N ARG A 140 12.78 12.98 -2.80
CA ARG A 140 11.64 13.77 -2.30
C ARG A 140 10.57 12.87 -1.72
N ALA A 141 10.27 11.77 -2.40
CA ALA A 141 9.31 10.80 -1.92
C ALA A 141 9.78 10.13 -0.63
N ALA A 142 11.03 9.68 -0.51
CA ALA A 142 11.51 9.06 0.71
C ALA A 142 11.43 10.01 1.92
N VAL A 143 11.80 11.28 1.77
CA VAL A 143 11.64 12.28 2.84
C VAL A 143 10.16 12.46 3.19
N PHE A 144 9.29 12.60 2.19
CA PHE A 144 7.85 12.73 2.45
C PHE A 144 7.27 11.48 3.11
N GLY A 145 7.62 10.27 2.66
CA GLY A 145 7.17 9.01 3.24
C GLY A 145 7.55 8.85 4.71
N VAL A 146 8.74 9.35 5.10
CA VAL A 146 9.18 9.40 6.50
C VAL A 146 8.30 10.34 7.33
N LEU A 147 8.07 11.56 6.85
CA LEU A 147 7.26 12.56 7.55
C LEU A 147 5.78 12.18 7.61
N ALA A 148 5.23 11.65 6.52
CA ALA A 148 3.83 11.24 6.41
C ALA A 148 3.49 10.12 7.40
N PHE A 149 4.45 9.27 7.77
CA PHE A 149 4.23 8.19 8.71
C PHE A 149 3.81 8.68 10.11
N ALA A 150 4.12 9.92 10.48
CA ALA A 150 3.64 10.53 11.72
C ALA A 150 2.10 10.55 11.83
N GLN A 151 1.38 10.50 10.70
CA GLN A 151 -0.08 10.36 10.70
C GLN A 151 -0.53 9.02 11.28
N VAL A 152 0.19 7.92 11.09
CA VAL A 152 -0.22 6.60 11.58
C VAL A 152 -0.42 6.57 13.11
N PRO A 153 0.55 7.00 13.95
CA PRO A 153 0.34 7.07 15.39
C PRO A 153 -0.69 8.14 15.79
N VAL A 154 -0.78 9.27 15.07
CA VAL A 154 -1.81 10.29 15.33
C VAL A 154 -3.21 9.72 15.13
N VAL A 155 -3.43 9.02 14.00
CA VAL A 155 -4.68 8.32 13.73
C VAL A 155 -4.89 7.28 14.82
N HIS A 156 -3.93 6.40 15.11
CA HIS A 156 -4.05 5.36 16.14
C HIS A 156 -4.43 5.90 17.52
N MET A 157 -3.78 6.97 17.97
CA MET A 157 -4.01 7.55 19.28
C MET A 157 -5.21 8.49 19.33
N SER A 158 -5.77 8.89 18.17
CA SER A 158 -6.86 9.86 18.11
C SER A 158 -8.08 9.49 18.96
N VAL A 159 -8.34 8.19 19.09
CA VAL A 159 -9.46 7.67 19.90
C VAL A 159 -9.25 7.95 21.39
N ILE A 160 -8.01 7.86 21.85
CA ILE A 160 -7.65 8.07 23.25
C ILE A 160 -7.47 9.57 23.53
N TRP A 161 -6.71 10.28 22.69
CA TRP A 161 -6.35 11.68 22.91
C TRP A 161 -7.56 12.62 22.90
N TRP A 162 -8.54 12.39 22.02
CA TRP A 162 -9.70 13.26 21.87
C TRP A 162 -11.01 12.63 22.32
N ARG A 163 -10.98 11.50 23.03
CA ARG A 163 -12.18 10.81 23.54
C ARG A 163 -13.22 10.62 22.44
N ALA A 164 -12.78 10.01 21.34
CA ALA A 164 -13.57 9.86 20.13
C ALA A 164 -14.87 9.08 20.39
N LEU A 165 -15.90 9.35 19.58
CA LEU A 165 -17.07 8.48 19.44
C LEU A 165 -16.66 7.11 18.90
N HIS A 166 -15.63 7.08 18.05
CA HIS A 166 -15.11 5.84 17.50
C HIS A 166 -14.64 4.88 18.60
N GLN A 167 -15.03 3.61 18.47
CA GLN A 167 -14.78 2.58 19.48
C GLN A 167 -13.28 2.47 19.84
N PRO A 168 -12.95 2.34 21.15
CA PRO A 168 -11.60 1.99 21.62
C PRO A 168 -11.12 0.63 21.09
N PRO A 169 -9.80 0.37 21.08
CA PRO A 169 -9.26 -0.90 20.61
C PRO A 169 -9.71 -2.08 21.47
N THR A 170 -10.21 -3.13 20.82
CA THR A 170 -10.70 -4.35 21.48
C THR A 170 -9.63 -5.44 21.61
N VAL A 171 -8.64 -5.45 20.71
CA VAL A 171 -7.58 -6.48 20.63
C VAL A 171 -6.26 -5.98 21.19
N LEU A 172 -5.75 -4.86 20.66
CA LEU A 172 -4.48 -4.27 21.10
C LEU A 172 -4.75 -3.23 22.19
N LYS A 173 -4.96 -3.71 23.42
CA LYS A 173 -5.16 -2.88 24.62
C LYS A 173 -4.47 -3.51 25.83
N PRO A 174 -4.25 -2.75 26.92
CA PRO A 174 -3.81 -3.35 28.19
C PRO A 174 -4.83 -4.35 28.73
N GLY A 175 -4.38 -5.54 29.11
CA GLY A 175 -5.23 -6.64 29.59
C GLY A 175 -5.77 -7.54 28.47
N ASP A 176 -6.73 -8.41 28.81
CA ASP A 176 -7.29 -9.38 27.86
C ASP A 176 -8.15 -8.71 26.78
N PRO A 177 -8.15 -9.24 25.54
CA PRO A 177 -9.03 -8.79 24.48
C PRO A 177 -10.50 -8.80 24.93
N SER A 178 -11.22 -7.71 24.72
CA SER A 178 -12.65 -7.63 25.07
C SER A 178 -13.55 -8.07 23.92
N ILE A 179 -13.21 -9.21 23.31
CA ILE A 179 -13.92 -9.85 22.22
C ILE A 179 -13.99 -11.35 22.50
N ASP A 180 -15.11 -11.97 22.12
CA ASP A 180 -15.25 -13.43 22.21
C ASP A 180 -14.11 -14.15 21.45
N HIS A 181 -13.62 -15.26 22.01
CA HIS A 181 -12.45 -15.96 21.48
C HIS A 181 -12.67 -16.51 20.06
N TRP A 182 -13.89 -16.95 19.75
CA TRP A 182 -14.22 -17.43 18.42
C TRP A 182 -14.33 -16.27 17.44
N MET A 183 -14.97 -15.16 17.83
CA MET A 183 -14.98 -13.93 17.02
C MET A 183 -13.56 -13.39 16.78
N LEU A 184 -12.68 -13.46 17.79
CA LEU A 184 -11.27 -13.09 17.67
C LEU A 184 -10.54 -14.00 16.69
N ALA A 185 -10.76 -15.32 16.74
CA ALA A 185 -10.14 -16.27 15.82
C ALA A 185 -10.54 -15.98 14.37
N VAL A 186 -11.83 -15.70 14.11
CA VAL A 186 -12.34 -15.32 12.78
C VAL A 186 -11.72 -13.98 12.32
N LEU A 187 -11.58 -13.02 13.23
CA LEU A 187 -10.92 -11.75 12.94
C LEU A 187 -9.44 -11.96 12.57
N MET A 188 -8.69 -12.76 13.34
CA MET A 188 -7.28 -13.04 13.07
C MET A 188 -7.09 -13.81 11.76
N LEU A 189 -7.97 -14.76 11.46
CA LEU A 189 -7.99 -15.45 10.16
C LEU A 189 -8.14 -14.45 9.01
N ASN A 190 -9.06 -13.49 9.12
CA ASN A 190 -9.23 -12.46 8.10
C ASN A 190 -8.05 -11.48 8.04
N VAL A 191 -7.45 -11.09 9.17
CA VAL A 191 -6.21 -10.31 9.19
C VAL A 191 -5.09 -11.01 8.41
N LEU A 192 -4.92 -12.33 8.61
CA LEU A 192 -3.94 -13.13 7.89
C LEU A 192 -4.28 -13.25 6.40
N ALA A 193 -5.53 -13.51 6.06
CA ALA A 193 -6.00 -13.62 4.67
C ALA A 193 -5.80 -12.32 3.89
N PHE A 194 -6.20 -11.19 4.46
CA PHE A 194 -5.97 -9.86 3.90
C PHE A 194 -4.48 -9.58 3.76
N THR A 195 -3.66 -9.94 4.76
CA THR A 195 -2.20 -9.78 4.69
C THR A 195 -1.56 -10.63 3.59
N ALA A 196 -2.08 -11.82 3.31
CA ALA A 196 -1.66 -12.62 2.17
C ALA A 196 -2.00 -11.94 0.83
N VAL A 197 -3.20 -11.37 0.71
CA VAL A 197 -3.59 -10.57 -0.47
C VAL A 197 -2.70 -9.33 -0.61
N TYR A 198 -2.43 -8.61 0.47
CA TYR A 198 -1.49 -7.49 0.49
C TYR A 198 -0.11 -7.91 -0.05
N ALA A 199 0.42 -9.05 0.40
CA ALA A 199 1.71 -9.55 -0.08
C ALA A 199 1.70 -9.85 -1.59
N VAL A 200 0.59 -10.38 -2.12
CA VAL A 200 0.39 -10.59 -3.57
C VAL A 200 0.38 -9.27 -4.32
N LEU A 201 -0.41 -8.29 -3.85
CA LEU A 201 -0.54 -6.96 -4.48
C LEU A 201 0.80 -6.21 -4.48
N LEU A 202 1.46 -6.14 -3.32
CA LEU A 202 2.75 -5.48 -3.15
C LEU A 202 3.80 -6.09 -4.08
N ARG A 203 3.90 -7.42 -4.10
CA ARG A 203 4.84 -8.13 -4.96
C ARG A 203 4.56 -7.87 -6.44
N SER A 204 3.30 -7.95 -6.84
CA SER A 204 2.89 -7.72 -8.23
C SER A 204 3.24 -6.30 -8.67
N ARG A 205 3.00 -5.30 -7.80
CA ARG A 205 3.32 -3.91 -8.12
C ARG A 205 4.83 -3.62 -8.19
N ILE A 206 5.63 -4.22 -7.31
CA ILE A 206 7.11 -4.13 -7.37
C ILE A 206 7.65 -4.77 -8.65
N ARG A 207 7.11 -5.94 -9.04
CA ARG A 207 7.49 -6.59 -10.30
C ARG A 207 7.14 -5.73 -11.50
N LEU A 208 5.91 -5.22 -11.54
CA LEU A 208 5.47 -4.31 -12.59
C LEU A 208 6.38 -3.09 -12.70
N ALA A 209 6.75 -2.45 -11.58
CA ALA A 209 7.68 -1.32 -11.59
C ALA A 209 9.06 -1.68 -12.14
N ALA A 210 9.59 -2.85 -11.77
CA ALA A 210 10.88 -3.31 -12.30
C ALA A 210 10.82 -3.62 -13.81
N ASP A 211 9.70 -4.19 -14.27
CA ASP A 211 9.47 -4.53 -15.68
C ASP A 211 9.29 -3.23 -16.51
N GLU A 212 8.56 -2.24 -16.00
CA GLU A 212 8.39 -0.89 -16.58
C GLU A 212 9.74 -0.18 -16.75
N GLU A 213 10.59 -0.17 -15.71
CA GLU A 213 11.92 0.43 -15.76
C GLU A 213 12.85 -0.32 -16.72
N GLY A 214 12.78 -1.65 -16.78
CA GLY A 214 13.56 -2.46 -17.71
C GLY A 214 13.16 -2.23 -19.17
N LEU A 215 11.87 -2.07 -19.44
CA LEU A 215 11.36 -1.73 -20.76
C LEU A 215 11.84 -0.34 -21.20
N ALA A 216 11.74 0.66 -20.33
CA ALA A 216 12.22 2.02 -20.63
C ALA A 216 13.72 2.04 -20.96
N ALA A 217 14.55 1.35 -20.15
CA ALA A 217 15.98 1.25 -20.42
C ALA A 217 16.31 0.55 -21.75
N ALA A 218 15.55 -0.48 -22.13
CA ALA A 218 15.70 -1.14 -23.43
C ALA A 218 15.31 -0.24 -24.60
N GLN A 219 14.26 0.56 -24.45
CA GLN A 219 13.83 1.54 -25.47
C GLN A 219 14.86 2.66 -25.64
N ASP A 220 15.41 3.18 -24.56
CA ASP A 220 16.47 4.19 -24.59
C ASP A 220 17.73 3.66 -25.30
N ALA A 221 18.13 2.42 -24.99
CA ALA A 221 19.28 1.77 -25.65
C ALA A 221 19.05 1.57 -27.15
N ALA A 222 17.87 1.10 -27.56
CA ALA A 222 17.52 0.94 -28.96
C ALA A 222 17.49 2.28 -29.73
N THR A 223 16.99 3.33 -29.08
CA THR A 223 16.94 4.68 -29.68
C THR A 223 18.34 5.28 -29.82
N ALA A 224 19.21 5.06 -28.84
CA ALA A 224 20.60 5.50 -28.89
C ALA A 224 21.39 4.83 -30.03
N ASP A 225 21.15 3.55 -30.27
CA ASP A 225 21.78 2.80 -31.38
C ASP A 225 21.34 3.35 -32.75
N LEU A 226 20.04 3.63 -32.92
CA LEU A 226 19.51 4.28 -34.13
C LEU A 226 20.09 5.68 -34.35
N ALA A 227 20.22 6.48 -33.29
CA ALA A 227 20.83 7.81 -33.37
C ALA A 227 22.34 7.72 -33.70
N GLY A 228 23.06 6.76 -33.13
CA GLY A 228 24.46 6.50 -33.45
C GLY A 228 24.68 6.08 -34.91
N ALA A 229 23.80 5.22 -35.44
CA ALA A 229 23.83 4.81 -36.85
C ALA A 229 23.54 5.96 -37.84
N ALA A 230 22.73 6.93 -37.44
CA ALA A 230 22.41 8.11 -38.26
C ALA A 230 23.53 9.18 -38.27
N VAL A 231 24.44 9.16 -37.30
CA VAL A 231 25.61 10.07 -37.19
C VAL A 231 26.89 9.36 -37.64
N MET A 232 26.82 8.56 -38.71
CA MET A 232 28.04 8.16 -39.41
C MET A 232 28.57 9.38 -40.19
N ALA A 233 29.82 9.76 -39.94
CA ALA A 233 30.47 10.86 -40.65
C ALA A 233 30.37 10.62 -42.18
N PRO A 234 30.13 11.65 -43.00
CA PRO A 234 30.09 11.49 -44.45
C PRO A 234 31.39 10.83 -44.92
N ASP A 235 31.27 9.73 -45.67
CA ASP A 235 32.42 9.10 -46.33
C ASP A 235 32.89 10.05 -47.44
N TYR A 236 33.84 10.91 -47.10
CA TYR A 236 34.60 11.69 -48.08
C TYR A 236 35.58 10.73 -48.75
N GLY A 237 35.05 9.92 -49.67
CA GLY A 237 35.80 8.90 -50.39
C GLY A 237 37.17 9.44 -50.81
N ARG A 238 38.23 8.80 -50.33
CA ARG A 238 39.59 9.06 -50.84
C ARG A 238 39.54 8.82 -52.34
N LYS A 239 39.57 9.89 -53.13
CA LYS A 239 39.85 9.78 -54.56
C LYS A 239 41.19 9.05 -54.68
N ALA A 240 41.16 7.84 -55.23
CA ALA A 240 42.33 7.18 -55.73
C ALA A 240 43.04 8.15 -56.67
N GLY A 241 44.26 8.57 -56.31
CA GLY A 241 45.09 9.37 -57.18
C GLY A 241 45.35 8.59 -58.47
N PRO A 242 45.34 9.24 -59.65
CA PRO A 242 45.66 8.55 -60.89
C PRO A 242 47.14 8.13 -60.84
N GLY A 243 47.38 6.86 -61.12
CA GLY A 243 48.73 6.31 -61.19
C GLY A 243 49.57 6.99 -62.26
N VAL A 244 50.82 7.24 -61.90
CA VAL A 244 51.98 7.38 -62.80
C VAL A 244 53.14 6.67 -62.12
#